data_AF-A0A972YGT0-F1
#
_entry.id   AF-A0A972YGT0-F1
#
_cell.length_a   1.000
_cell.length_b   1.000
_cell.length_c   1.000
_cell.angle_alpha   90.00
_cell.angle_beta   90.00
_cell.angle_gamma   90.00
#
_symmetry.space_group_name_H-M   'P 1'
#
loop_
_entity.id
_entity.type
_entity.pdbx_description
1 polymer ?
#
loop_
_entity_poly.entity_id
_entity_poly.type
_entity_poly.pdbx_seq_one_letter_code
_entity_poly.pdbx_strand_id
1 'polypeptide(L)'
;MNYSHKINELSNLNYTELAFAKQCGFEGVVLPFSKDYELIFIDDCNDSDYINEVAFECGLEEFVFVDFINKKEKVYCVYEVA
;
A
#
# COMPACT_ATOMS: atom_id res chain seq x y z
N MET A 1 12.90 6.91 10.87
CA MET A 1 12.41 5.57 11.25
C MET A 1 13.01 4.53 10.32
N ASN A 2 13.30 3.32 10.78
CA ASN A 2 13.72 2.23 9.88
C ASN A 2 12.47 1.62 9.23
N TYR A 3 12.07 2.17 8.09
CA TYR A 3 10.84 1.79 7.39
C TYR A 3 10.82 0.31 6.99
N SER A 4 11.99 -0.32 6.79
CA SER A 4 12.11 -1.74 6.45
C SER A 4 11.49 -2.66 7.50
N HIS A 5 11.67 -2.37 8.79
CA HIS A 5 11.06 -3.16 9.85
C HIS A 5 9.54 -2.99 9.87
N LYS A 6 9.05 -1.78 9.60
CA LYS A 6 7.62 -1.47 9.68
C LYS A 6 6.86 -1.99 8.46
N ILE A 7 7.47 -1.99 7.28
CA ILE A 7 6.96 -2.69 6.09
C ILE A 7 6.82 -4.17 6.40
N ASN A 8 7.87 -4.83 6.90
CA ASN A 8 7.80 -6.25 7.23
C ASN A 8 6.72 -6.56 8.27
N GLU A 9 6.57 -5.73 9.29
CA GLU A 9 5.51 -5.89 10.30
C GLU A 9 4.11 -5.78 9.68
N LEU A 10 3.86 -4.74 8.88
CA LEU A 10 2.57 -4.53 8.21
C LEU A 10 2.27 -5.63 7.18
N SER A 11 3.24 -6.02 6.36
CA SER A 11 3.08 -7.09 5.37
C SER A 11 2.80 -8.43 6.04
N ASN A 12 3.41 -8.71 7.20
CA ASN A 12 3.13 -9.93 7.96
C ASN A 12 1.74 -9.91 8.62
N LEU A 13 1.33 -8.77 9.17
CA LEU A 13 0.01 -8.61 9.78
C LEU A 13 -1.13 -8.80 8.77
N ASN A 14 -0.90 -8.34 7.54
CA ASN A 14 -1.87 -8.36 6.44
C ASN A 14 -1.59 -9.46 5.41
N TYR A 15 -0.82 -10.49 5.78
CA TYR A 15 -0.33 -11.49 4.84
C TYR A 15 -1.47 -12.22 4.10
N THR A 16 -2.57 -12.52 4.80
CA THR A 16 -3.73 -13.23 4.23
C THR A 16 -4.39 -12.40 3.14
N GLU A 17 -4.62 -11.12 3.41
CA GLU A 17 -5.25 -10.17 2.51
C GLU A 17 -4.36 -9.87 1.31
N LEU A 18 -3.04 -9.76 1.52
CA LEU A 18 -2.07 -9.63 0.43
C LEU A 18 -2.05 -10.88 -0.46
N ALA A 19 -2.11 -12.07 0.13
CA ALA A 19 -2.17 -13.32 -0.62
C ALA A 19 -3.49 -13.44 -1.40
N PHE A 20 -4.61 -13.01 -0.81
CA PHE A 20 -5.91 -12.94 -1.47
C PHE A 20 -5.87 -11.98 -2.66
N ALA A 21 -5.40 -10.75 -2.46
CA ALA A 21 -5.32 -9.73 -3.50
C ALA A 21 -4.53 -10.24 -4.72
N LYS A 22 -3.39 -10.86 -4.44
CA LYS A 22 -2.54 -11.45 -5.48
C LYS A 22 -3.21 -12.61 -6.22
N GLN A 23 -4.01 -13.44 -5.54
CA GLN A 23 -4.77 -14.52 -6.19
C GLN A 23 -5.94 -14.01 -7.02
N CYS A 24 -6.55 -12.90 -6.63
CA CYS A 24 -7.62 -12.24 -7.37
C CYS A 24 -7.14 -11.47 -8.60
N GLY A 25 -5.83 -11.24 -8.73
CA GLY A 25 -5.24 -10.59 -9.90
C GLY A 25 -5.03 -9.08 -9.77
N PHE A 26 -5.15 -8.53 -8.56
CA PHE A 26 -4.78 -7.15 -8.31
C PHE A 26 -3.28 -6.92 -8.55
N GLU A 27 -2.92 -5.72 -8.96
CA GLU A 27 -1.53 -5.34 -9.26
C GLU A 27 -0.77 -4.86 -8.02
N GLY A 28 -1.48 -4.34 -7.02
CA GLY A 28 -0.88 -3.96 -5.75
C GLY A 28 -1.88 -3.72 -4.63
N VAL A 29 -1.37 -3.37 -3.45
CA VAL A 29 -2.17 -3.06 -2.26
C VAL A 29 -1.58 -1.89 -1.50
N VAL A 30 -2.44 -0.96 -1.09
CA VAL A 30 -2.11 0.11 -0.14
C VAL A 30 -2.42 -0.38 1.27
N LEU A 31 -1.39 -0.41 2.10
CA LEU A 31 -1.45 -0.76 3.52
C LEU A 31 -1.35 0.52 4.36
N PRO A 32 -2.41 0.90 5.08
CA PRO A 32 -2.34 2.02 6.00
C PRO A 32 -1.48 1.70 7.22
N PHE A 33 -0.81 2.70 7.79
CA PHE A 33 -0.09 2.53 9.06
C PHE A 33 -1.03 2.47 10.27
N SER A 34 -2.21 3.08 10.17
CA SER A 34 -3.24 2.97 11.20
C SER A 34 -4.17 1.79 10.93
N LYS A 35 -4.57 1.09 11.99
CA LYS A 35 -5.50 -0.04 11.94
C LYS A 35 -6.96 0.39 11.78
N ASP A 36 -7.24 1.68 11.87
CA ASP A 36 -8.58 2.23 11.69
C ASP A 36 -8.99 2.31 10.21
N TYR A 37 -8.04 2.14 9.29
CA TYR A 37 -8.27 2.14 7.85
C TYR A 37 -8.19 0.73 7.27
N GLU A 38 -9.02 0.48 6.28
CA GLU A 38 -9.02 -0.77 5.51
C GLU A 38 -7.89 -0.75 4.46
N LEU A 39 -7.53 -1.95 3.98
CA LEU A 39 -6.59 -2.10 2.89
C LEU A 39 -7.27 -1.67 1.58
N ILE A 40 -6.50 -1.07 0.67
CA ILE A 40 -7.01 -0.66 -0.63
C ILE A 40 -6.34 -1.48 -1.72
N PHE A 41 -7.13 -2.17 -2.53
CA PHE A 41 -6.63 -2.98 -3.63
C PHE A 41 -6.47 -2.11 -4.89
N ILE A 42 -5.35 -2.28 -5.58
CA ILE A 42 -4.97 -1.47 -6.73
C ILE A 42 -4.91 -2.37 -7.97
N ASP A 43 -5.66 -1.98 -8.99
CA ASP A 43 -5.73 -2.68 -10.28
C ASP A 43 -4.75 -2.13 -11.34
N ASP A 44 -4.22 -0.91 -11.16
CA ASP A 44 -3.18 -0.34 -12.01
C ASP A 44 -2.06 0.23 -11.13
N CYS A 45 -0.93 -0.48 -11.07
CA CYS A 45 0.22 -0.06 -10.27
C CYS A 45 1.16 0.92 -10.99
N ASN A 46 0.97 1.15 -12.30
CA ASN A 46 1.81 2.05 -13.09
C ASN A 46 1.37 3.50 -12.99
N ASP A 47 0.10 3.73 -12.64
CA ASP A 47 -0.44 5.05 -12.37
C ASP A 47 -0.19 5.44 -10.90
N SER A 48 0.94 6.09 -10.66
CA SER A 48 1.28 6.59 -9.33
C SER A 48 0.35 7.71 -8.85
N ASP A 49 -0.23 8.48 -9.76
CA ASP A 49 -1.15 9.55 -9.42
C ASP A 49 -2.47 8.95 -8.93
N TYR A 50 -2.98 7.93 -9.61
CA TYR A 50 -4.13 7.13 -9.15
C TYR A 50 -3.93 6.56 -7.74
N ILE A 51 -2.78 5.95 -7.46
CA ILE A 51 -2.49 5.38 -6.13
C ILE A 51 -2.52 6.47 -5.04
N ASN A 52 -1.95 7.64 -5.32
CA ASN A 52 -1.93 8.76 -4.39
C ASN A 52 -3.32 9.37 -4.20
N GLU A 53 -4.10 9.54 -5.28
CA GLU A 53 -5.47 10.04 -5.23
C GLU A 53 -6.36 9.13 -4.39
N VAL A 54 -6.33 7.82 -4.64
CA VAL A 54 -7.09 6.83 -3.87
C VAL A 54 -6.70 6.84 -2.40
N ALA A 55 -5.40 6.90 -2.10
CA ALA A 55 -4.92 7.00 -0.71
C ALA A 55 -5.39 8.29 -0.04
N PHE A 56 -5.36 9.42 -0.75
CA PHE A 56 -5.82 10.72 -0.27
C PHE A 56 -7.33 10.76 -0.02
N GLU A 57 -8.13 10.20 -0.94
CA GLU A 57 -9.59 10.09 -0.77
C GLU A 57 -9.95 9.22 0.44
N CYS A 58 -9.12 8.22 0.75
CA CYS A 58 -9.23 7.41 1.96
C CYS A 58 -8.66 8.09 3.22
N GLY A 59 -8.14 9.31 3.13
CA GLY A 59 -7.60 10.06 4.26
C GLY A 59 -6.24 9.56 4.77
N LEU A 60 -5.49 8.84 3.93
CA LEU A 60 -4.18 8.30 4.30
C LEU A 60 -3.09 9.34 4.08
N GLU A 61 -2.42 9.72 5.17
CA GLU A 61 -1.27 10.64 5.13
C GLU A 61 0.05 9.90 4.83
N GLU A 62 0.18 8.69 5.36
CA GLU A 62 1.31 7.78 5.15
C GLU A 62 0.79 6.35 4.92
N PHE A 63 1.39 5.63 3.98
CA PHE A 63 1.02 4.25 3.68
C PHE A 63 2.19 3.45 3.10
N VAL A 64 2.08 2.12 3.12
CA VAL A 64 2.97 1.23 2.39
C VAL A 64 2.24 0.75 1.14
N PHE A 65 2.83 0.94 -0.02
CA PHE A 65 2.36 0.31 -1.24
C PHE A 65 3.16 -0.97 -1.50
N VAL A 66 2.43 -2.09 -1.63
CA VAL A 66 2.96 -3.40 -2.02
C VAL A 66 2.64 -3.61 -3.48
N ASP A 67 3.67 -3.58 -4.32
CA ASP A 67 3.60 -3.77 -5.76
C ASP A 67 3.88 -5.24 -6.10
N PHE A 68 2.85 -5.96 -6.55
CA PHE A 68 2.98 -7.36 -6.90
C PHE A 68 3.65 -7.58 -8.26
N ILE A 69 3.53 -6.61 -9.17
CA ILE A 69 4.06 -6.68 -10.54
C ILE A 69 5.57 -6.49 -10.54
N ASN A 70 6.05 -5.42 -9.92
CA ASN A 70 7.47 -5.09 -9.82
C ASN A 70 8.16 -5.73 -8.61
N LYS A 71 7.41 -6.41 -7.72
CA LYS A 71 7.89 -7.05 -6.48
C LYS A 71 8.62 -6.06 -5.58
N LYS A 72 8.00 -4.90 -5.38
CA LYS A 72 8.54 -3.79 -4.58
C LYS A 72 7.59 -3.44 -3.46
N GLU A 73 8.15 -3.03 -2.34
CA GLU A 73 7.40 -2.45 -1.24
C GLU A 73 8.00 -1.08 -0.95
N LYS A 74 7.17 -0.04 -0.88
CA LYS A 74 7.64 1.32 -0.67
C LYS A 74 6.70 2.08 0.26
N VAL A 75 7.28 2.89 1.13
CA VAL A 75 6.53 3.85 1.95
C VAL A 75 6.28 5.10 1.13
N TYR A 76 5.03 5.54 1.14
CA TYR A 76 4.60 6.81 0.57
C TYR A 76 4.09 7.71 1.69
N CYS A 77 4.45 8.98 1.59
CA CYS A 77 3.95 10.06 2.43
C CYS A 77 3.34 11.11 1.52
N VAL A 78 2.04 11.35 1.67
CA VAL A 78 1.27 12.24 0.78
C VAL A 78 1.73 13.69 0.90
N TYR A 79 2.33 14.07 2.03
CA TYR A 79 2.85 15.42 2.25
C TYR A 79 4.28 15.67 1.74
N GLU A 80 5.01 14.63 1.31
CA GLU A 80 6.37 14.80 0.75
C GLU A 80 6.37 15.11 -0.76
N VAL A 81 5.19 15.18 -1.40
CA VAL A 81 5.04 15.41 -2.85
C VAL A 81 4.87 16.91 -3.20
N ALA A 82 5.35 17.82 -2.35
CA ALA A 82 5.28 19.28 -2.52
C ALA A 82 6.59 19.89 -3.06
#